data_AF-A0A0A9Y0G0-F1
#
_entry.id   AF-A0A0A9Y0G0-F1
#
_cell.length_a   1.000
_cell.length_b   1.000
_cell.length_c   1.000
_cell.angle_alpha   90.00
_cell.angle_beta   90.00
_cell.angle_gamma   90.00
#
_symmetry.space_group_name_H-M   'P 1'
#
loop_
_entity.id
_entity.type
_entity.pdbx_description
1 polymer ?
#
loop_
_entity_poly.entity_id
_entity_poly.type
_entity_poly.pdbx_seq_one_letter_code
_entity_poly.pdbx_strand_id
1 'polypeptide(L)'
;LKITWDLQNTLSIRVDKENLGSAFGICGNIEGTSYVKTAQPYQDFGDSCAIKDDQLCLNRETEKRAEAFCNRILNEPALQSCRKVIHPEGFMETCKWDYCACEIGGLKDHDCGCKSFEMYIKECRDHNAVVTNWRSPDLCPMKCDEGKVYKECG
;
A
#
# COMPACT_ATOMS: atom_id res chain seq x y z
N LEU A 1 12.61 -13.16 19.29
CA LEU A 1 12.14 -12.26 18.20
C LEU A 1 12.85 -12.61 16.90
N LYS A 2 12.10 -12.85 15.81
CA LYS A 2 12.64 -13.07 14.47
C LYS A 2 11.92 -12.19 13.47
N ILE A 3 12.69 -11.42 12.70
CA ILE A 3 12.19 -10.54 11.63
C ILE A 3 12.59 -11.13 10.29
N THR A 4 11.69 -11.12 9.32
CA THR A 4 11.94 -11.58 7.94
C THR A 4 11.35 -10.57 6.98
N TRP A 5 12.13 -10.15 6.00
CA TRP A 5 11.72 -9.22 4.95
C TRP A 5 12.04 -9.84 3.59
N ASP A 6 11.10 -9.77 2.65
CA ASP A 6 11.24 -10.30 1.29
C ASP A 6 11.96 -9.34 0.32
N LEU A 7 12.48 -8.23 0.82
CA LEU A 7 13.08 -7.13 0.04
C LEU A 7 12.09 -6.40 -0.89
N GLN A 8 10.79 -6.67 -0.77
CA GLN A 8 9.77 -6.08 -1.64
C GLN A 8 8.73 -5.30 -0.85
N ASN A 9 7.90 -6.01 -0.09
CA ASN A 9 6.70 -5.46 0.55
C ASN A 9 6.21 -6.29 1.75
N THR A 10 6.78 -7.48 2.00
CA THR A 10 6.35 -8.33 3.10
C THR A 10 7.34 -8.31 4.23
N LEU A 11 6.98 -7.64 5.32
CA LEU A 11 7.64 -7.76 6.62
C LEU A 11 6.87 -8.77 7.48
N SER A 12 7.55 -9.82 7.93
CA SER A 12 7.00 -10.82 8.86
C SER A 12 7.75 -10.76 10.18
N ILE A 13 6.99 -10.61 11.28
CA ILE A 13 7.51 -10.60 12.64
C ILE A 13 7.04 -11.86 13.36
N ARG A 14 7.96 -12.60 13.97
CA ARG A 14 7.66 -13.75 14.84
C ARG A 14 8.20 -13.48 16.24
N VAL A 15 7.30 -13.56 17.22
CA VAL A 15 7.60 -13.36 18.64
C VAL A 15 7.56 -14.72 19.33
N ASP A 16 8.52 -14.98 20.21
CA ASP A 16 8.57 -16.22 20.98
C ASP A 16 7.40 -16.28 21.96
N LYS A 17 6.91 -17.49 22.26
CA LYS A 17 5.70 -17.69 23.07
C LYS A 17 5.73 -16.95 24.41
N GLU A 18 6.91 -16.85 25.02
CA GLU A 18 7.17 -16.20 26.30
C GLU A 18 6.94 -14.68 26.27
N ASN A 19 7.01 -14.06 25.08
CA ASN A 19 6.89 -12.62 24.89
C ASN A 19 5.53 -12.20 24.30
N LEU A 20 4.58 -13.14 24.13
CA LEU A 20 3.28 -12.87 23.52
C LEU A 20 2.43 -11.88 24.33
N GLY A 21 2.45 -11.98 25.66
CA GLY A 21 1.69 -11.08 26.56
C GLY A 21 2.24 -9.65 26.63
N SER A 22 3.40 -9.40 26.04
CA SER A 22 4.03 -8.07 25.98
C SER A 22 4.02 -7.47 24.57
N ALA A 23 3.47 -8.18 23.57
CA ALA A 23 3.37 -7.70 22.21
C ALA A 23 2.11 -6.84 22.04
N PHE A 24 2.29 -5.58 21.65
CA PHE A 24 1.24 -4.63 21.29
C PHE A 24 1.71 -3.76 20.13
N GLY A 25 0.78 -3.18 19.37
CA GLY A 25 1.06 -2.34 18.20
C GLY A 25 0.19 -2.73 17.01
N ILE A 26 0.60 -2.35 15.80
CA ILE A 26 -0.17 -2.55 14.56
C ILE A 26 -0.44 -4.02 14.21
N CYS A 27 0.32 -4.96 14.77
CA CYS A 27 0.08 -6.40 14.63
C CYS A 27 -0.88 -6.97 15.69
N GLY A 28 -1.49 -6.13 16.52
CA GLY A 28 -2.41 -6.51 17.59
C GLY A 28 -1.71 -7.08 18.84
N ASN A 29 -2.53 -7.55 19.79
CA ASN A 29 -2.09 -8.35 20.94
C ASN A 29 -2.26 -9.84 20.60
N ILE A 30 -1.20 -10.63 20.69
CA ILE A 30 -1.18 -12.02 20.19
C ILE A 30 -1.75 -12.99 21.24
N GLU A 31 -2.91 -12.68 21.82
CA GLU A 31 -3.59 -13.51 22.83
C GLU A 31 -4.47 -14.62 22.22
N GLY A 32 -4.33 -14.90 20.92
CA GLY A 32 -4.99 -16.05 20.27
C GLY A 32 -6.46 -15.84 19.91
N THR A 33 -6.99 -14.62 20.03
CA THR A 33 -8.25 -14.26 19.38
C THR A 33 -7.96 -13.66 18.01
N SER A 34 -8.46 -14.28 16.94
CA SER A 34 -8.35 -13.84 15.55
C SER A 34 -9.04 -12.51 15.22
N TYR A 35 -9.47 -11.77 16.25
CA TYR A 35 -10.23 -10.54 16.15
C TYR A 35 -9.67 -9.56 17.17
N VAL A 36 -9.09 -8.45 16.70
CA VAL A 36 -8.90 -7.27 17.52
C VAL A 36 -10.31 -6.81 17.90
N LYS A 37 -10.73 -7.03 19.15
CA LYS A 37 -11.96 -6.43 19.69
C LYS A 37 -11.70 -4.94 19.91
N THR A 38 -11.76 -4.13 18.87
CA THR A 38 -11.90 -2.69 19.06
C THR A 38 -13.37 -2.35 19.27
N ALA A 39 -13.65 -1.55 20.29
CA ALA A 39 -14.97 -0.94 20.51
C ALA A 39 -15.27 0.19 19.49
N GLN A 40 -14.38 0.39 18.51
CA GLN A 40 -14.35 1.53 17.60
C GLN A 40 -13.97 1.08 16.17
N PRO A 41 -14.37 1.87 15.15
CA PRO A 41 -14.09 1.58 13.74
C PRO A 41 -12.60 1.30 13.48
N TYR A 42 -12.31 0.43 12.51
CA TYR A 42 -10.96 0.00 12.12
C TYR A 42 -9.96 1.13 11.83
N GLN A 43 -10.45 2.34 11.53
CA GLN A 43 -9.62 3.53 11.29
C GLN A 43 -8.89 4.03 12.57
N ASP A 44 -9.50 3.89 13.75
CA ASP A 44 -8.95 4.47 14.99
C ASP A 44 -7.74 3.70 15.56
N PHE A 45 -7.61 2.39 15.26
CA PHE A 45 -6.55 1.56 15.83
C PHE A 45 -5.18 1.87 15.23
N GLY A 46 -5.11 2.00 13.89
CA GLY A 46 -3.87 2.35 13.19
C GLY A 46 -3.35 3.71 13.62
N ASP A 47 -4.25 4.68 13.73
CA ASP A 47 -3.93 6.06 14.13
C ASP A 47 -3.37 6.16 15.55
N SER A 48 -3.83 5.30 16.48
CA SER A 48 -3.32 5.27 17.85
C SER A 48 -1.85 4.80 17.95
N CYS A 49 -1.42 4.01 16.97
CA CYS A 49 -0.04 3.54 16.84
C CYS A 49 0.77 4.37 15.83
N ALA A 50 0.17 5.37 15.20
CA ALA A 50 0.83 6.19 14.21
C ALA A 50 1.91 7.04 14.88
N ILE A 51 3.14 6.94 14.37
CA ILE A 51 4.15 7.94 14.61
C ILE A 51 3.72 9.15 13.79
N LYS A 52 3.39 10.27 14.45
CA LYS A 52 3.08 11.53 13.78
C LYS A 52 4.35 12.09 13.17
N ASP A 53 4.67 11.61 11.98
CA ASP A 53 5.65 12.26 11.12
C ASP A 53 4.89 13.27 10.26
N ASP A 54 4.93 14.54 10.68
CA ASP A 54 4.19 15.63 10.03
C ASP A 54 4.74 15.97 8.63
N GLN A 55 5.83 15.33 8.20
CA GLN A 55 6.48 15.61 6.94
C GLN A 55 6.41 14.42 5.98
N LEU A 56 5.22 14.25 5.37
CA LEU A 56 4.90 13.26 4.34
C LEU A 56 5.94 13.24 3.20
N CYS A 57 6.43 14.44 2.83
CA CYS A 57 7.33 14.69 1.70
C CYS A 57 8.38 15.74 2.08
N LEU A 58 9.60 15.63 1.53
CA LEU A 58 10.72 16.56 1.81
C LEU A 58 10.36 18.03 1.56
N ASN A 59 9.57 18.29 0.53
CA ASN A 59 9.15 19.62 0.14
C ASN A 59 7.79 19.58 -0.58
N ARG A 60 7.20 20.76 -0.75
CA ARG A 60 5.88 20.95 -1.39
C ARG A 60 5.86 20.61 -2.89
N GLU A 61 6.99 20.65 -3.57
CA GLU A 61 7.05 20.25 -4.99
C GLU A 61 6.93 18.74 -5.14
N THR A 62 7.64 17.99 -4.29
CA THR A 62 7.54 16.53 -4.18
C THR A 62 6.12 16.10 -3.82
N GLU A 63 5.49 16.77 -2.85
CA GLU A 63 4.09 16.51 -2.49
C GLU A 63 3.12 16.70 -3.67
N LYS A 64 3.28 17.78 -4.45
CA LYS A 64 2.48 18.01 -5.66
C LYS A 64 2.71 16.95 -6.73
N ARG A 65 3.97 16.49 -6.92
CA ARG A 65 4.27 15.41 -7.86
C ARG A 65 3.63 14.09 -7.42
N ALA A 66 3.71 13.77 -6.13
CA ALA A 66 3.08 12.61 -5.54
C ALA A 66 1.55 12.65 -5.76
N GLU A 67 0.91 13.77 -5.42
CA GLU A 67 -0.53 13.97 -5.62
C GLU A 67 -0.92 13.84 -7.10
N ALA A 68 -0.19 14.48 -8.02
CA ALA A 68 -0.46 14.40 -9.45
C ALA A 68 -0.31 12.96 -10.00
N PHE A 69 0.72 12.25 -9.55
CA PHE A 69 0.98 10.88 -9.95
C PHE A 69 -0.10 9.92 -9.43
N CYS A 70 -0.42 9.97 -8.14
CA CYS A 70 -1.42 9.10 -7.53
C CYS A 70 -2.83 9.38 -8.09
N ASN A 71 -3.17 10.66 -8.34
CA ASN A 71 -4.41 11.02 -9.02
C ASN A 71 -4.46 10.53 -10.47
N ARG A 72 -3.33 10.54 -11.19
CA ARG A 72 -3.27 9.99 -12.55
C ARG A 72 -3.63 8.51 -12.55
N ILE A 73 -3.01 7.71 -11.66
CA ILE A 73 -3.35 6.29 -11.54
C ILE A 73 -4.83 6.12 -11.18
N LEU A 74 -5.30 6.80 -10.12
CA LEU A 74 -6.67 6.62 -9.65
C LEU A 74 -7.72 6.90 -10.72
N ASN A 75 -7.45 7.85 -11.62
CA ASN A 75 -8.38 8.26 -12.67
C ASN A 75 -8.31 7.39 -13.93
N GLU A 76 -7.44 6.38 -13.99
CA GLU A 76 -7.41 5.46 -15.12
C GLU A 76 -8.79 4.79 -15.33
N PRO A 77 -9.26 4.66 -16.58
CA PRO A 77 -10.52 3.99 -16.89
C PRO A 77 -10.57 2.56 -16.35
N ALA A 78 -9.43 1.86 -16.32
CA ALA A 78 -9.30 0.50 -15.80
C ALA A 78 -9.75 0.36 -14.34
N LEU A 79 -9.68 1.43 -13.55
CA LEU A 79 -10.05 1.44 -12.12
C LEU A 79 -11.51 1.84 -11.87
N GLN A 80 -12.30 2.11 -12.93
CA GLN A 80 -13.69 2.57 -12.77
C GLN A 80 -14.58 1.55 -12.05
N SER A 81 -14.43 0.26 -12.34
CA SER A 81 -15.15 -0.82 -11.66
C SER A 81 -14.81 -0.83 -10.17
N CYS A 82 -13.53 -0.67 -9.84
CA CYS A 82 -13.06 -0.68 -8.46
C CYS A 82 -13.56 0.52 -7.65
N ARG A 83 -13.52 1.73 -8.20
CA ARG A 83 -14.00 2.95 -7.52
C ARG A 83 -15.48 2.87 -7.11
N LYS A 84 -16.26 1.92 -7.65
CA LYS A 84 -17.66 1.66 -7.26
C LYS A 84 -17.81 0.72 -6.06
N VAL A 85 -16.80 -0.11 -5.79
CA VAL A 85 -16.85 -1.14 -4.75
C VAL A 85 -15.92 -0.86 -3.57
N ILE A 86 -14.82 -0.13 -3.79
CA ILE A 86 -13.85 0.27 -2.77
C ILE A 86 -13.62 1.78 -2.86
N HIS A 87 -13.64 2.45 -1.71
CA HIS A 87 -13.29 3.88 -1.61
C HIS A 87 -11.77 4.07 -1.73
N PRO A 88 -11.28 4.96 -2.60
CA PRO A 88 -9.85 5.08 -2.89
C PRO A 88 -9.07 5.94 -1.90
N GLU A 89 -9.73 6.61 -0.95
CA GLU A 89 -9.11 7.63 -0.08
C GLU A 89 -7.89 7.10 0.68
N GLY A 90 -8.02 5.96 1.35
CA GLY A 90 -6.89 5.34 2.06
C GLY A 90 -5.72 4.99 1.13
N PHE A 91 -6.01 4.44 -0.05
CA PHE A 91 -4.99 4.08 -1.04
C PHE A 91 -4.33 5.30 -1.68
N MET A 92 -5.06 6.42 -1.81
CA MET A 92 -4.52 7.71 -2.26
C MET A 92 -3.51 8.25 -1.25
N GLU A 93 -3.84 8.25 0.04
CA GLU A 93 -2.92 8.69 1.10
C GLU A 93 -1.68 7.79 1.17
N THR A 94 -1.85 6.47 1.12
CA THR A 94 -0.73 5.53 1.08
C THR A 94 0.15 5.74 -0.15
N CYS A 95 -0.43 5.95 -1.34
CA CYS A 95 0.34 6.22 -2.55
C CYS A 95 1.19 7.49 -2.42
N LYS A 96 0.65 8.58 -1.89
CA LYS A 96 1.40 9.82 -1.69
C LYS A 96 2.56 9.60 -0.71
N TRP A 97 2.30 8.88 0.38
CA TRP A 97 3.30 8.56 1.39
C TRP A 97 4.43 7.71 0.81
N ASP A 98 4.11 6.61 0.12
CA ASP A 98 5.09 5.72 -0.50
C ASP A 98 5.89 6.40 -1.62
N TYR A 99 5.25 7.26 -2.41
CA TYR A 99 5.93 8.06 -3.43
C TYR A 99 7.00 8.94 -2.79
N CYS A 100 6.64 9.66 -1.73
CA CYS A 100 7.55 10.58 -1.06
C CYS A 100 8.64 9.86 -0.27
N ALA A 101 8.33 8.73 0.38
CA ALA A 101 9.31 7.89 1.05
C ALA A 101 10.40 7.37 0.08
N CYS A 102 10.01 7.06 -1.15
CA CYS A 102 10.97 6.58 -2.16
C CYS A 102 11.86 7.67 -2.74
N GLU A 103 11.35 8.90 -2.88
CA GLU A 103 12.19 10.05 -3.23
C GLU A 103 13.26 10.29 -2.14
N ILE A 104 12.88 10.19 -0.86
CA ILE A 104 13.82 10.27 0.28
C ILE A 104 14.87 9.14 0.23
N GLY A 105 14.43 7.93 -0.12
CA GLY A 105 15.29 6.74 -0.21
C GLY A 105 16.16 6.66 -1.47
N GLY A 106 16.06 7.63 -2.40
CA GLY A 106 16.81 7.64 -3.65
C GLY A 106 16.35 6.58 -4.67
N LEU A 107 15.15 6.03 -4.49
CA LEU A 107 14.52 5.12 -5.46
C LEU A 107 13.77 5.94 -6.53
N LYS A 108 13.36 5.28 -7.62
CA LYS A 108 12.49 5.94 -8.60
C LYS A 108 11.10 6.14 -7.99
N ASP A 109 10.75 7.39 -7.73
CA ASP A 109 9.55 7.80 -6.98
C ASP A 109 8.25 7.10 -7.43
N HIS A 110 8.10 6.89 -8.74
CA HIS A 110 6.92 6.29 -9.35
C HIS A 110 6.76 4.80 -9.01
N ASP A 111 7.84 4.04 -8.84
CA ASP A 111 7.74 2.59 -8.63
C ASP A 111 7.04 2.24 -7.31
N CYS A 112 7.23 3.07 -6.29
CA CYS A 112 6.64 2.85 -4.97
C CYS A 112 5.15 3.19 -4.95
N GLY A 113 4.74 4.33 -5.52
CA GLY A 113 3.33 4.64 -5.67
C GLY A 113 2.58 3.61 -6.53
N CYS A 114 3.23 3.01 -7.54
CA CYS A 114 2.64 1.89 -8.29
C CYS A 114 2.37 0.67 -7.42
N LYS A 115 3.26 0.34 -6.47
CA LYS A 115 3.07 -0.80 -5.55
C LYS A 115 1.91 -0.57 -4.59
N SER A 116 1.70 0.67 -4.12
CA SER A 116 0.52 1.00 -3.29
C SER A 116 -0.78 0.73 -4.06
N PHE A 117 -0.83 1.07 -5.34
CA PHE A 117 -1.98 0.78 -6.20
C PHE A 117 -2.15 -0.70 -6.55
N GLU A 118 -1.08 -1.52 -6.53
CA GLU A 118 -1.24 -2.98 -6.63
C GLU A 118 -2.08 -3.55 -5.49
N MET A 119 -1.91 -3.03 -4.28
CA MET A 119 -2.73 -3.42 -3.12
C MET A 119 -4.18 -2.98 -3.31
N TYR A 120 -4.42 -1.78 -3.83
CA TYR A 120 -5.78 -1.34 -4.17
C TYR A 120 -6.42 -2.30 -5.17
N ILE A 121 -5.71 -2.64 -6.24
CA ILE A 121 -6.20 -3.52 -7.31
C ILE A 121 -6.46 -4.94 -6.81
N LYS A 122 -5.63 -5.43 -5.90
CA LYS A 122 -5.86 -6.70 -5.21
C LYS A 122 -7.18 -6.65 -4.42
N GLU A 123 -7.39 -5.61 -3.62
CA GLU A 123 -8.62 -5.42 -2.85
C GLU A 123 -9.86 -5.33 -3.77
N CYS A 124 -9.74 -4.62 -4.90
CA CYS A 124 -10.78 -4.56 -5.93
C CYS A 124 -11.18 -5.96 -6.42
N ARG A 125 -10.19 -6.81 -6.73
CA ARG A 125 -10.42 -8.16 -7.26
C ARG A 125 -11.03 -9.08 -6.21
N ASP A 126 -10.62 -8.95 -4.96
CA ASP A 126 -11.22 -9.67 -3.82
C ASP A 126 -12.71 -9.29 -3.65
N HIS A 127 -13.11 -8.11 -4.18
CA HIS A 127 -14.51 -7.64 -4.29
C HIS A 127 -15.14 -7.84 -5.68
N ASN A 128 -14.60 -8.74 -6.51
CA ASN A 128 -15.08 -9.09 -7.85
C ASN A 128 -15.07 -7.93 -8.87
N ALA A 129 -14.32 -6.85 -8.62
CA ALA A 129 -14.11 -5.82 -9.63
C ALA A 129 -13.02 -6.24 -10.62
N VAL A 130 -13.35 -6.24 -11.91
CA VAL A 130 -12.41 -6.52 -12.98
C VAL A 130 -11.55 -5.29 -13.23
N VAL A 131 -10.24 -5.41 -12.99
CA VAL A 131 -9.23 -4.38 -13.26
C VAL A 131 -8.10 -4.99 -14.09
N THR A 132 -8.00 -4.54 -15.34
CA THR A 132 -7.03 -5.01 -16.35
C THR A 132 -6.42 -3.84 -17.09
N ASN A 133 -5.16 -3.95 -17.50
CA ASN A 133 -4.42 -2.94 -18.26
C ASN A 133 -4.40 -1.55 -17.58
N TRP A 134 -4.23 -1.51 -16.26
CA TRP A 134 -4.09 -0.25 -15.52
C TRP A 134 -2.67 0.33 -15.63
N ARG A 135 -1.70 -0.50 -16.05
CA ARG A 135 -0.33 -0.12 -16.37
C ARG A 135 -0.19 0.22 -17.85
N SER A 136 0.66 1.18 -18.16
CA SER A 136 1.04 1.56 -19.52
C SER A 136 2.54 1.92 -19.59
N PRO A 137 3.13 2.06 -20.79
CA PRO A 137 4.52 2.51 -20.92
C PRO A 137 4.82 3.84 -20.20
N ASP A 138 3.81 4.71 -20.11
CA ASP A 138 3.92 6.05 -19.49
C ASP A 138 3.37 6.11 -18.06
N LEU A 139 2.84 5.02 -17.53
CA LEU A 139 2.24 4.93 -16.20
C LEU A 139 2.49 3.54 -15.61
N CYS A 140 3.36 3.47 -14.60
CA CYS A 140 3.68 2.21 -13.93
C CYS A 140 4.15 1.10 -14.89
N PRO A 141 5.15 1.34 -15.76
CA PRO A 141 5.58 0.36 -16.75
C PRO A 141 6.16 -0.89 -16.09
N MET A 142 5.79 -2.06 -16.61
CA MET A 142 6.40 -3.34 -16.25
C MET A 142 7.21 -3.86 -17.43
N LYS A 143 8.48 -4.18 -17.18
CA LYS A 143 9.35 -4.83 -18.16
C LYS A 143 9.48 -6.29 -17.81
N CYS A 144 9.28 -7.15 -18.79
CA CYS A 144 9.55 -8.57 -18.69
C CYS A 144 10.69 -8.91 -19.66
N ASP A 145 11.60 -9.80 -19.22
CA ASP A 145 12.70 -10.25 -20.05
C ASP A 145 12.22 -11.19 -21.18
N GLU A 146 13.10 -11.45 -22.14
CA GLU A 146 12.90 -12.48 -23.18
C GLU A 146 11.67 -12.26 -24.09
N GLY A 147 11.29 -10.99 -24.32
CA GLY A 147 10.15 -10.66 -25.18
C GLY A 147 8.79 -11.02 -24.59
N LYS A 148 8.73 -11.31 -23.29
CA LYS A 148 7.47 -11.56 -22.57
C LYS A 148 6.68 -10.26 -22.41
N VAL A 149 5.35 -10.37 -22.37
CA VAL A 149 4.44 -9.25 -22.14
C VAL A 149 3.78 -9.45 -20.78
N TYR A 150 3.85 -8.42 -19.93
CA TYR A 150 3.13 -8.42 -18.65
C TYR A 150 1.63 -8.52 -18.89
N LYS A 151 0.96 -9.39 -18.13
CA LYS A 151 -0.49 -9.44 -18.02
C LYS A 151 -0.85 -9.55 -16.55
N GLU A 152 -1.92 -8.88 -16.16
CA GLU A 152 -2.49 -9.10 -14.84
C GLU A 152 -2.96 -10.56 -14.69
N CYS A 153 -2.82 -11.12 -13.49
CA CYS A 153 -3.48 -12.37 -13.15
C CYS A 153 -4.99 -12.17 -13.18
N GLY A 154 -5.67 -12.96 -14.02
CA GLY A 154 -7.11 -13.06 -14.14
C GLY A 154 -7.56 -14.48 -13.89
#